data_AF-A0A228HPI1-F1
#
_entry.id   AF-A0A228HPI1-F1
#
_cell.length_a   1.000
_cell.length_b   1.000
_cell.length_c   1.000
_cell.angle_alpha   90.00
_cell.angle_beta   90.00
_cell.angle_gamma   90.00
#
_symmetry.space_group_name_H-M   'P 1'
#
loop_
_entity.id
_entity.type
_entity.pdbx_description
1 polymer ?
#
loop_
_entity_poly.entity_id
_entity_poly.type
_entity_poly.pdbx_seq_one_letter_code
_entity_poly.pdbx_strand_id
1 'polypeptide(L)'
;MGFHDLCGAIKTPYVAKCRTHGQRAVRFPGTASAAELVFYCPVCNEFIQRGFGAACDCDQGGTLSFTVHRSGAVFKPRGISMINPPRREILNTIEQAGGGERALQWVLDGMKGNRVTESAPTRSRESVRKLLEDRGFDAETIGAMLGAMAPAEGRGDSQALELDPQLRTDAERQAKQIALATYESRVTLSDLHGHAQNTALRYLYEHEYPRTLARAGLERVELIDRFPVLTAQFGYTRGPATPGDSRLRTYRDSNGDYSIYGELIQTEALLFRLRPEMLLRWLIDSGEQITPAEQSTDAAQSILAAMAPIDRPNEVTRKVTELVHSFSHALIKRAAVYAGIERSALSELILPTAFSFFVYATARGSFVLGGLQALFESELHMLLDALVDDEHRCALDPGCEDTGAACAVCLHLGEPSCSMFNTALSRKALAGGRGFFDVTSASEAS
;
A
#
# COMPACT_ATOMS: atom_id res chain seq x y z
N MET A 1 7.37 -27.69 -12.87
CA MET A 1 8.78 -27.27 -12.84
C MET A 1 9.28 -27.47 -11.42
N GLY A 2 10.49 -28.01 -11.24
CA GLY A 2 11.12 -28.15 -9.92
C GLY A 2 12.03 -26.96 -9.63
N PHE A 3 12.04 -26.48 -8.39
CA PHE A 3 12.96 -25.44 -7.94
C PHE A 3 13.73 -25.87 -6.70
N HIS A 4 14.95 -25.34 -6.55
CA HIS A 4 15.77 -25.58 -5.36
C HIS A 4 15.78 -24.34 -4.47
N ASP A 5 15.36 -24.48 -3.21
CA ASP A 5 15.17 -23.34 -2.30
C ASP A 5 16.48 -22.62 -1.98
N LEU A 6 17.59 -23.36 -1.89
CA LEU A 6 18.89 -22.80 -1.52
C LEU A 6 19.52 -22.04 -2.68
N CYS A 7 19.62 -22.66 -3.86
CA CYS A 7 20.34 -22.08 -5.00
C CYS A 7 19.42 -21.46 -6.07
N GLY A 8 18.10 -21.57 -5.95
CA GLY A 8 17.13 -21.03 -6.91
C GLY A 8 17.17 -21.70 -8.29
N ALA A 9 17.92 -22.78 -8.47
CA ALA A 9 17.99 -23.52 -9.73
C ALA A 9 16.61 -24.08 -10.09
N ILE A 10 16.34 -24.10 -11.38
CA ILE A 10 15.11 -24.60 -11.96
C ILE A 10 15.46 -25.81 -12.81
N LYS A 11 14.68 -26.89 -12.68
CA LYS A 11 14.76 -28.02 -13.60
C LYS A 11 13.39 -28.49 -14.05
N THR A 12 13.34 -28.99 -15.27
CA THR A 12 12.18 -29.71 -15.78
C THR A 12 12.11 -31.08 -15.08
N PRO A 13 10.94 -31.48 -14.55
CA PRO A 13 10.79 -32.82 -13.99
C PRO A 13 11.13 -33.87 -15.04
N TYR A 14 11.87 -34.89 -14.64
CA TYR A 14 12.18 -36.03 -15.49
C TYR A 14 11.55 -37.30 -14.91
N VAL A 15 11.02 -38.13 -15.81
CA VAL A 15 10.47 -39.44 -15.47
C VAL A 15 11.12 -40.48 -16.36
N ALA A 16 11.83 -41.43 -15.76
CA ALA A 16 12.43 -42.52 -16.51
C ALA A 16 11.36 -43.35 -17.26
N LYS A 17 11.78 -44.03 -18.33
CA LYS A 17 10.95 -45.04 -19.01
C LYS A 17 11.34 -46.43 -18.50
N CYS A 18 10.42 -47.38 -18.52
CA CYS A 18 10.74 -48.78 -18.26
C CYS A 18 11.85 -49.24 -19.21
N ARG A 19 12.89 -49.90 -18.68
CA ARG A 19 14.07 -50.33 -19.45
C ARG A 19 13.71 -51.36 -20.54
N THR A 20 12.70 -52.19 -20.28
CA THR A 20 12.31 -53.28 -21.18
C THR A 20 11.30 -52.83 -22.23
N HIS A 21 10.26 -52.08 -21.84
CA HIS A 21 9.13 -51.76 -22.71
C HIS A 21 9.13 -50.31 -23.22
N GLY A 22 9.99 -49.44 -22.69
CA GLY A 22 10.01 -48.02 -23.06
C GLY A 22 8.76 -47.22 -22.65
N GLN A 23 7.82 -47.84 -21.93
CA GLN A 23 6.57 -47.23 -21.49
C GLN A 23 6.63 -46.76 -20.03
N ARG A 24 5.71 -45.86 -19.67
CA ARG A 24 5.49 -45.36 -18.31
C ARG A 24 4.03 -44.94 -18.15
N ALA A 25 3.48 -45.19 -16.97
CA ALA A 25 2.19 -44.72 -16.50
C ALA A 25 2.36 -44.15 -15.09
N VAL A 26 1.40 -43.35 -14.63
CA VAL A 26 1.41 -42.75 -13.30
C VAL A 26 0.19 -43.21 -12.52
N ARG A 27 0.38 -43.52 -11.25
CA ARG A 27 -0.68 -43.69 -10.28
C ARG A 27 -0.78 -42.41 -9.48
N PHE A 28 -1.88 -41.69 -9.67
CA PHE A 28 -2.15 -40.48 -8.91
C PHE A 28 -2.57 -40.85 -7.48
N PRO A 29 -1.91 -40.30 -6.45
CA PRO A 29 -2.45 -40.34 -5.11
C PRO A 29 -3.75 -39.51 -5.08
N GLY A 30 -4.62 -39.76 -4.09
CA GLY A 30 -5.78 -38.88 -3.85
C GLY A 30 -5.40 -37.47 -3.37
N THR A 31 -4.11 -37.15 -3.31
CA THR A 31 -3.54 -35.87 -2.87
C THR A 31 -2.99 -35.07 -4.06
N ALA A 32 -2.82 -33.76 -3.88
CA ALA A 32 -2.20 -32.88 -4.88
C ALA A 32 -0.65 -32.87 -4.84
N SER A 33 -0.03 -33.78 -4.06
CA SER A 33 1.40 -33.80 -3.81
C SER A 33 2.18 -34.51 -4.93
N ALA A 34 3.10 -33.78 -5.57
CA ALA A 34 3.98 -34.36 -6.59
C ALA A 34 4.95 -35.42 -6.03
N ALA A 35 5.28 -35.36 -4.73
CA ALA A 35 6.19 -36.30 -4.09
C ALA A 35 5.58 -37.71 -3.94
N GLU A 36 4.25 -37.79 -3.94
CA GLU A 36 3.50 -39.04 -3.73
C GLU A 36 3.17 -39.77 -5.04
N LEU A 37 3.44 -39.16 -6.20
CA LEU A 37 3.22 -39.78 -7.50
C LEU A 37 4.06 -41.06 -7.64
N VAL A 38 3.43 -42.16 -8.05
CA VAL A 38 4.14 -43.42 -8.33
C VAL A 38 4.10 -43.70 -9.82
N PHE A 39 5.27 -43.78 -10.44
CA PHE A 39 5.41 -44.13 -11.85
C PHE A 39 5.75 -45.61 -11.98
N TYR A 40 5.08 -46.28 -12.91
CA TYR A 40 5.20 -47.71 -13.15
C TYR A 40 5.08 -48.04 -14.64
N CYS A 41 5.49 -49.24 -15.05
CA CYS A 41 5.30 -49.72 -16.41
C CYS A 41 3.88 -50.32 -16.58
N PRO A 42 3.05 -49.88 -17.53
CA PRO A 42 1.72 -50.47 -17.72
C PRO A 42 1.75 -51.91 -18.30
N VAL A 43 2.89 -52.37 -18.81
CA VAL A 43 3.03 -53.70 -19.43
C VAL A 43 3.49 -54.75 -18.43
N CYS A 44 4.59 -54.51 -17.72
CA CYS A 44 5.13 -55.45 -16.71
C CYS A 44 4.82 -55.08 -15.27
N ASN A 45 4.12 -53.97 -15.04
CA ASN A 45 3.79 -53.43 -13.72
C ASN A 45 5.01 -53.10 -12.82
N GLU A 46 6.20 -53.02 -13.42
CA GLU A 46 7.44 -52.69 -12.72
C GLU A 46 7.40 -51.25 -12.20
N PHE A 47 7.82 -51.06 -10.96
CA PHE A 47 8.00 -49.73 -10.37
C PHE A 47 9.16 -49.00 -11.05
N ILE A 48 8.92 -47.77 -11.51
CA ILE A 48 9.93 -46.96 -12.20
C ILE A 48 10.54 -45.94 -11.24
N GLN A 49 9.72 -45.08 -10.64
CA GLN A 49 10.17 -44.03 -9.72
C GLN A 49 9.01 -43.50 -8.87
N ARG A 50 9.33 -42.88 -7.74
CA ARG A 50 8.39 -42.10 -6.92
C ARG A 50 8.73 -40.61 -7.01
N GLY A 51 7.72 -39.78 -7.22
CA GLY A 51 7.86 -38.36 -7.48
C GLY A 51 8.71 -38.06 -8.72
N PHE A 52 9.24 -36.84 -8.78
CA PHE A 52 10.07 -36.37 -9.90
C PHE A 52 11.58 -36.46 -9.65
N GLY A 53 12.01 -36.97 -8.48
CA GLY A 53 13.33 -37.54 -8.23
C GLY A 53 14.57 -36.72 -8.63
N ALA A 54 14.47 -35.40 -8.77
CA ALA A 54 15.57 -34.59 -9.27
C ALA A 54 16.38 -33.97 -8.12
N ALA A 55 17.67 -34.29 -8.08
CA ALA A 55 18.63 -33.58 -7.23
C ALA A 55 19.07 -32.27 -7.89
N CYS A 56 19.45 -31.30 -7.07
CA CYS A 56 20.07 -30.08 -7.57
C CYS A 56 21.56 -30.33 -7.86
N ASP A 57 22.08 -29.79 -8.97
CA ASP A 57 23.51 -29.92 -9.35
C ASP A 57 24.41 -28.87 -8.67
N CYS A 58 23.91 -28.21 -7.62
CA CYS A 58 24.69 -27.20 -6.93
C CYS A 58 25.50 -27.81 -5.79
N ASP A 59 26.59 -27.15 -5.43
CA ASP A 59 27.49 -27.56 -4.33
C ASP A 59 26.80 -27.64 -2.96
N GLN A 60 25.58 -27.11 -2.83
CA GLN A 60 24.78 -27.18 -1.61
C GLN A 60 23.97 -28.48 -1.46
N GLY A 61 23.99 -29.37 -2.46
CA GLY A 61 23.20 -30.60 -2.47
C GLY A 61 21.69 -30.34 -2.46
N GLY A 62 20.89 -31.35 -2.10
CA GLY A 62 19.44 -31.20 -1.88
C GLY A 62 18.53 -31.72 -3.01
N THR A 63 17.25 -31.89 -2.68
CA THR A 63 16.20 -32.30 -3.62
C THR A 63 15.45 -31.09 -4.16
N LEU A 64 15.00 -31.18 -5.41
CA LEU A 64 14.16 -30.16 -6.02
C LEU A 64 12.71 -30.30 -5.52
N SER A 65 12.13 -29.18 -5.10
CA SER A 65 10.73 -29.08 -4.74
C SER A 65 9.88 -28.93 -6.00
N PHE A 66 8.89 -29.81 -6.18
CA PHE A 66 8.00 -29.78 -7.34
C PHE A 66 6.59 -29.37 -6.92
N THR A 67 6.13 -28.25 -7.46
CA THR A 67 4.75 -27.80 -7.28
C THR A 67 3.93 -28.02 -8.55
N VAL A 68 2.71 -28.50 -8.37
CA VAL A 68 1.76 -28.75 -9.44
C VAL A 68 0.92 -27.46 -9.58
N HIS A 69 1.16 -26.70 -10.65
CA HIS A 69 0.32 -25.58 -11.11
C HIS A 69 0.23 -24.26 -10.30
N ARG A 70 1.30 -23.75 -9.68
CA ARG A 70 1.31 -22.34 -9.23
C ARG A 70 2.55 -21.60 -9.71
N SER A 71 2.41 -20.79 -10.77
CA SER A 71 3.47 -19.92 -11.32
C SER A 71 4.17 -19.10 -10.23
N GLY A 72 3.41 -18.58 -9.25
CA GLY A 72 3.94 -17.78 -8.14
C GLY A 72 4.84 -18.52 -7.14
N ALA A 73 4.86 -19.86 -7.13
CA ALA A 73 5.80 -20.62 -6.30
C ALA A 73 7.19 -20.74 -6.95
N VAL A 74 7.28 -20.56 -8.26
CA VAL A 74 8.55 -20.69 -8.97
C VAL A 74 9.33 -19.41 -8.89
N PHE A 75 8.75 -18.26 -9.21
CA PHE A 75 9.43 -16.97 -9.19
C PHE A 75 8.47 -15.91 -8.66
N LYS A 76 8.87 -15.23 -7.59
CA LYS A 76 8.14 -14.08 -7.05
C LYS A 76 9.13 -12.92 -6.90
N PRO A 77 9.06 -11.87 -7.74
CA PRO A 77 9.96 -10.74 -7.63
C PRO A 77 9.81 -10.08 -6.26
N ARG A 78 10.92 -9.57 -5.74
CA ARG A 78 10.99 -8.81 -4.50
C ARG A 78 11.54 -7.43 -4.83
N GLY A 79 10.70 -6.44 -4.57
CA GLY A 79 10.96 -5.06 -4.88
C GLY A 79 10.29 -4.13 -3.88
N ILE A 80 10.52 -2.84 -4.11
CA ILE A 80 9.96 -1.73 -3.35
C ILE A 80 9.40 -0.72 -4.35
N SER A 81 8.28 -0.11 -3.98
CA SER A 81 7.80 1.12 -4.62
C SER A 81 7.79 2.20 -3.54
N MET A 82 8.41 3.33 -3.81
CA MET A 82 8.46 4.45 -2.87
C MET A 82 8.44 5.78 -3.59
N ILE A 83 7.95 6.80 -2.90
CA ILE A 83 8.08 8.18 -3.35
C ILE A 83 9.54 8.60 -3.19
N ASN A 84 10.16 9.02 -4.29
CA ASN A 84 11.54 9.48 -4.30
C ASN A 84 11.64 10.75 -5.15
N PRO A 85 11.69 11.95 -4.55
CA PRO A 85 11.76 13.17 -5.33
C PRO A 85 13.03 13.19 -6.20
N PRO A 86 12.96 13.76 -7.41
CA PRO A 86 14.10 13.78 -8.33
C PRO A 86 15.26 14.64 -7.80
N ARG A 87 15.01 15.56 -6.85
CA ARG A 87 16.00 16.48 -6.30
C ARG A 87 16.26 16.22 -4.83
N ARG A 88 17.52 15.93 -4.49
CA ARG A 88 17.99 15.76 -3.09
C ARG A 88 17.77 17.01 -2.23
N GLU A 89 17.74 18.19 -2.85
CA GLU A 89 17.44 19.46 -2.18
C GLU A 89 16.06 19.44 -1.49
N ILE A 90 15.05 18.83 -2.12
CA ILE A 90 13.69 18.73 -1.56
C ILE A 90 13.70 17.92 -0.26
N LEU A 91 14.41 16.79 -0.27
CA LEU A 91 14.59 15.96 0.93
C LEU A 91 15.26 16.77 2.04
N ASN A 92 16.34 17.49 1.72
CA ASN A 92 17.05 18.31 2.69
C ASN A 92 16.17 19.43 3.26
N THR A 93 15.36 20.08 2.42
CA THR A 93 14.43 21.13 2.89
C THR A 93 13.39 20.57 3.86
N ILE A 94 12.80 19.40 3.56
CA ILE A 94 11.84 18.76 4.46
C ILE A 94 12.51 18.33 5.77
N GLU A 95 13.71 17.74 5.70
CA GLU A 95 14.49 17.37 6.89
C GLU A 95 14.81 18.59 7.76
N GLN A 96 15.34 19.67 7.18
CA GLN A 96 15.65 20.92 7.88
C GLN A 96 14.40 21.60 8.46
N ALA A 97 13.23 21.36 7.85
CA ALA A 97 11.97 21.90 8.32
C ALA A 97 11.39 21.15 9.53
N GLY A 98 11.99 20.04 9.98
CA GLY A 98 11.48 19.19 11.08
C GLY A 98 11.11 17.76 10.65
N GLY A 99 11.46 17.37 9.42
CA GLY A 99 11.44 15.99 8.94
C GLY A 99 10.07 15.29 9.06
N GLY A 100 10.12 14.03 9.48
CA GLY A 100 8.94 13.17 9.60
C GLY A 100 7.96 13.62 10.69
N GLU A 101 8.45 14.16 11.80
CA GLU A 101 7.61 14.65 12.90
C GLU A 101 6.72 15.81 12.48
N ARG A 102 7.28 16.81 11.78
CA ARG A 102 6.48 17.92 11.24
C ARG A 102 5.53 17.45 10.15
N ALA A 103 5.96 16.51 9.31
CA ALA A 103 5.07 15.91 8.32
C ALA A 103 3.89 15.19 8.99
N LEU A 104 4.12 14.45 10.07
CA LEU A 104 3.07 13.77 10.83
C LEU A 104 2.09 14.77 11.41
N GLN A 105 2.57 15.82 12.10
CA GLN A 105 1.69 16.85 12.65
C GLN A 105 0.88 17.54 11.54
N TRP A 106 1.51 17.87 10.42
CA TRP A 106 0.84 18.48 9.28
C TRP A 106 -0.27 17.58 8.70
N VAL A 107 -0.05 16.27 8.61
CA VAL A 107 -1.09 15.31 8.22
C VAL A 107 -2.21 15.28 9.26
N LEU A 108 -1.90 15.14 10.56
CA LEU A 108 -2.90 15.13 11.65
C LEU A 108 -3.73 16.42 11.70
N ASP A 109 -3.14 17.56 11.35
CA ASP A 109 -3.81 18.86 11.29
C ASP A 109 -4.67 19.07 10.04
N GLY A 110 -4.78 18.07 9.16
CA GLY A 110 -5.55 18.18 7.92
C GLY A 110 -4.79 18.86 6.79
N MET A 111 -3.47 18.66 6.69
CA MET A 111 -2.60 19.13 5.60
C MET A 111 -2.89 20.58 5.16
N LYS A 112 -3.05 21.49 6.15
CA LYS A 112 -3.36 22.90 5.93
C LYS A 112 -2.20 23.63 5.24
N GLY A 113 -2.52 24.60 4.39
CA GLY A 113 -1.52 25.24 3.51
C GLY A 113 -1.15 24.35 2.33
N ASN A 114 -0.31 24.82 1.41
CA ASN A 114 0.03 24.06 0.20
C ASN A 114 1.17 23.06 0.45
N ARG A 115 2.11 23.41 1.33
CA ARG A 115 3.29 22.59 1.64
C ARG A 115 3.46 22.36 3.14
N VAL A 116 4.11 21.25 3.49
CA VAL A 116 4.54 20.98 4.87
C VAL A 116 5.41 22.11 5.45
N THR A 117 6.20 22.80 4.63
CA THR A 117 7.07 23.90 5.06
C THR A 117 6.33 25.18 5.42
N GLU A 118 5.05 25.31 5.04
CA GLU A 118 4.18 26.45 5.36
C GLU A 118 3.38 26.22 6.65
N SER A 119 3.30 24.97 7.14
CA SER A 119 2.70 24.65 8.43
C SER A 119 3.47 25.32 9.57
N ALA A 120 2.86 25.51 10.74
CA ALA A 120 3.63 26.01 11.89
C ALA A 120 4.79 25.04 12.19
N PRO A 121 6.03 25.51 12.39
CA PRO A 121 7.12 24.63 12.76
C PRO A 121 6.75 23.92 14.07
N THR A 122 6.81 22.59 14.07
CA THR A 122 6.71 21.83 15.32
C THR A 122 7.84 22.31 16.21
N ARG A 123 7.52 22.97 17.33
CA ARG A 123 8.52 23.34 18.35
C ARG A 123 8.91 22.11 19.17
N SER A 124 9.13 20.98 18.51
CA SER A 124 9.63 19.80 19.21
C SER A 124 11.06 20.09 19.63
N ARG A 125 11.36 19.78 20.89
CA ARG A 125 12.68 20.03 21.45
C ARG A 125 13.76 19.24 20.71
N GLU A 126 13.38 18.14 20.04
CA GLU A 126 14.26 17.26 19.30
C GLU A 126 14.60 17.80 17.89
N SER A 127 13.63 18.33 17.15
CA SER A 127 13.91 19.01 15.87
C SER A 127 14.74 20.28 16.08
N VAL A 128 14.47 21.04 17.14
CA VAL A 128 15.28 22.22 17.50
C VAL A 128 16.67 21.81 17.97
N ARG A 129 16.80 20.71 18.73
CA ARG A 129 18.10 20.14 19.12
C ARG A 129 18.94 19.85 17.88
N LYS A 130 18.41 19.08 16.93
CA LYS A 130 19.13 18.67 15.71
C LYS A 130 19.53 19.87 14.85
N LEU A 131 18.67 20.89 14.74
CA LEU A 131 18.98 22.12 14.02
C LEU A 131 20.10 22.95 14.69
N LEU A 132 20.20 22.91 16.02
CA LEU A 132 21.29 23.56 16.75
C LEU A 132 22.59 22.72 16.69
N GLU A 133 22.50 21.40 16.72
CA GLU A 133 23.64 20.50 16.50
C GLU A 133 24.25 20.73 15.11
N ASP A 134 23.42 20.79 14.06
CA ASP A 134 23.85 21.05 12.68
C ASP A 134 24.49 22.44 12.50
N ARG A 135 24.15 23.40 13.37
CA ARG A 135 24.76 24.73 13.42
C ARG A 135 26.04 24.79 14.27
N GLY A 136 26.45 23.66 14.86
CA GLY A 136 27.69 23.54 15.62
C GLY A 136 27.60 24.04 17.07
N PHE A 137 26.39 24.14 17.64
CA PHE A 137 26.24 24.45 19.06
C PHE A 137 26.62 23.24 19.92
N ASP A 138 27.24 23.49 21.09
CA ASP A 138 27.54 22.43 22.04
C ASP A 138 26.30 21.97 22.82
N ALA A 139 26.35 20.75 23.35
CA ALA A 139 25.20 20.11 24.01
C ALA A 139 24.67 20.91 25.21
N GLU A 140 25.53 21.67 25.91
CA GLU A 140 25.16 22.49 27.07
C GLU A 140 24.38 23.74 26.64
N THR A 141 24.85 24.42 25.59
CA THR A 141 24.19 25.58 24.98
C THR A 141 22.85 25.17 24.37
N ILE A 142 22.79 24.02 23.70
CA ILE A 142 21.54 23.47 23.17
C ILE A 142 20.55 23.20 24.31
N GLY A 143 21.01 22.57 25.40
CA GLY A 143 20.20 22.34 26.59
C GLY A 143 19.63 23.64 27.17
N ALA A 144 20.44 24.68 27.28
CA ALA A 144 20.03 26.00 27.75
C ALA A 144 19.04 26.69 26.80
N MET A 145 19.28 26.64 25.48
CA MET A 145 18.37 27.21 24.47
C MET A 145 17.02 26.50 24.45
N LEU A 146 17.00 25.17 24.54
CA LEU A 146 15.78 24.38 24.64
C LEU A 146 15.05 24.59 25.98
N GLY A 147 15.79 24.88 27.06
CA GLY A 147 15.25 25.24 28.37
C GLY A 147 14.61 26.62 28.39
N ALA A 148 15.15 27.56 27.62
CA ALA A 148 14.66 28.94 27.51
C ALA A 148 13.50 29.11 26.51
N MET A 149 13.20 28.11 25.68
CA MET A 149 11.99 28.10 24.86
C MET A 149 10.76 28.05 25.76
N ALA A 150 10.01 29.16 25.84
CA ALA A 150 8.72 29.19 26.51
C ALA A 150 7.78 28.14 25.89
N PRO A 151 6.97 27.41 26.70
CA PRO A 151 5.88 26.62 26.16
C PRO A 151 5.05 27.52 25.25
N ALA A 152 4.69 27.02 24.06
CA ALA A 152 4.02 27.83 23.06
C ALA A 152 2.63 28.24 23.56
N GLU A 153 2.50 29.44 24.13
CA GLU A 153 1.21 30.06 24.37
C GLU A 153 0.54 30.33 23.00
N GLY A 154 -0.59 29.67 22.72
CA GLY A 154 -1.47 30.08 21.61
C GLY A 154 -2.16 29.00 20.77
N ARG A 155 -1.91 27.71 20.98
CA ARG A 155 -2.79 26.61 20.54
C ARG A 155 -2.75 25.56 21.62
N GLY A 156 -3.92 25.03 21.99
CA GLY A 156 -4.08 24.05 23.06
C GLY A 156 -2.93 23.06 23.06
N ASP A 157 -2.32 22.93 24.23
CA ASP A 157 -1.27 21.98 24.58
C ASP A 157 -1.51 20.68 23.81
N SER A 158 -0.84 20.52 22.66
CA SER A 158 -0.86 19.26 21.94
C SER A 158 0.00 18.37 22.80
N GLN A 159 -0.61 17.75 23.81
CA GLN A 159 0.01 16.68 24.58
C GLN A 159 0.67 15.78 23.54
N ALA A 160 2.00 15.68 23.62
CA ALA A 160 2.75 14.91 22.64
C ALA A 160 2.13 13.52 22.58
N LEU A 161 1.52 13.18 21.44
CA LEU A 161 0.77 11.95 21.29
C LEU A 161 1.65 10.77 21.70
N GLU A 162 1.33 10.13 22.83
CA GLU A 162 2.12 8.99 23.31
C GLU A 162 1.84 7.81 22.39
N LEU A 163 2.83 7.48 21.56
CA LEU A 163 2.78 6.39 20.60
C LEU A 163 3.88 5.38 20.91
N ASP A 164 3.63 4.12 20.58
CA ASP A 164 4.73 3.15 20.46
C ASP A 164 5.84 3.73 19.55
N PRO A 165 7.12 3.69 19.94
CA PRO A 165 8.20 4.32 19.17
C PRO A 165 8.32 3.81 17.73
N GLN A 166 8.04 2.52 17.50
CA GLN A 166 8.07 1.94 16.16
C GLN A 166 6.86 2.40 15.34
N LEU A 167 5.68 2.51 15.96
CA LEU A 167 4.49 3.06 15.30
C LEU A 167 4.69 4.53 14.95
N ARG A 168 5.29 5.32 15.84
CA ARG A 168 5.68 6.71 15.55
C ARG A 168 6.60 6.78 14.33
N THR A 169 7.61 5.92 14.28
CA THR A 169 8.52 5.83 13.13
C THR A 169 7.78 5.48 11.84
N ASP A 170 6.82 4.55 11.91
CA ASP A 170 5.95 4.21 10.77
C ASP A 170 5.09 5.41 10.32
N ALA A 171 4.48 6.11 11.27
CA ALA A 171 3.62 7.26 11.02
C ALA A 171 4.38 8.44 10.41
N GLU A 172 5.52 8.79 10.98
CA GLU A 172 6.41 9.84 10.48
C GLU A 172 6.93 9.51 9.07
N ARG A 173 7.28 8.24 8.81
CA ARG A 173 7.72 7.79 7.49
C ARG A 173 6.61 7.95 6.44
N GLN A 174 5.40 7.51 6.75
CA GLN A 174 4.26 7.61 5.82
C GLN A 174 3.84 9.07 5.60
N ALA A 175 3.83 9.89 6.65
CA ALA A 175 3.54 11.31 6.51
C ALA A 175 4.61 12.05 5.69
N LYS A 176 5.89 11.70 5.87
CA LYS A 176 6.99 12.20 5.03
C LYS A 176 6.81 11.81 3.57
N GLN A 177 6.33 10.60 3.27
CA GLN A 177 6.01 10.20 1.90
C GLN A 177 4.96 11.13 1.28
N ILE A 178 3.88 11.46 2.00
CA ILE A 178 2.89 12.45 1.53
C ILE A 178 3.54 13.80 1.28
N ALA A 179 4.32 14.30 2.25
CA ALA A 179 5.00 15.59 2.14
C ALA A 179 5.94 15.67 0.92
N LEU A 180 6.63 14.58 0.60
CA LEU A 180 7.51 14.49 -0.57
C LEU A 180 6.71 14.46 -1.88
N ALA A 181 5.63 13.68 -1.93
CA ALA A 181 4.79 13.58 -3.13
C ALA A 181 4.14 14.91 -3.48
N THR A 182 3.66 15.66 -2.47
CA THR A 182 2.94 16.92 -2.68
C THR A 182 3.85 18.15 -2.75
N TYR A 183 5.18 17.98 -2.69
CA TYR A 183 6.09 19.13 -2.55
C TYR A 183 6.18 19.97 -3.82
N GLU A 184 6.38 19.30 -4.96
CA GLU A 184 6.56 19.97 -6.25
C GLU A 184 5.24 20.37 -6.88
N SER A 185 4.21 19.54 -6.71
CA SER A 185 2.88 19.81 -7.21
C SER A 185 1.81 19.24 -6.29
N ARG A 186 0.73 19.98 -6.17
CA ARG A 186 -0.46 19.66 -5.41
C ARG A 186 -1.58 20.56 -5.89
N VAL A 187 -2.62 19.98 -6.46
CA VAL A 187 -3.84 20.66 -6.87
C VAL A 187 -4.97 20.18 -5.97
N THR A 188 -5.55 21.09 -5.21
CA THR A 188 -6.65 20.81 -4.28
C THR A 188 -8.00 21.08 -4.95
N LEU A 189 -9.08 20.58 -4.34
CA LEU A 189 -10.43 20.93 -4.77
C LEU A 189 -10.73 22.44 -4.65
N SER A 190 -10.14 23.10 -3.65
CA SER A 190 -10.23 24.56 -3.51
C SER A 190 -9.54 25.29 -4.67
N ASP A 191 -8.43 24.76 -5.18
CA ASP A 191 -7.76 25.31 -6.36
C ASP A 191 -8.64 25.12 -7.60
N LEU A 192 -9.26 23.95 -7.80
CA LEU A 192 -10.20 23.73 -8.91
C LEU A 192 -11.38 24.71 -8.86
N HIS A 193 -11.97 24.89 -7.68
CA HIS A 193 -13.03 25.85 -7.45
C HIS A 193 -12.59 27.29 -7.77
N GLY A 194 -11.41 27.70 -7.29
CA GLY A 194 -10.85 29.03 -7.55
C GLY A 194 -10.56 29.31 -9.04
N HIS A 195 -10.20 28.28 -9.81
CA HIS A 195 -9.93 28.41 -11.25
C HIS A 195 -11.16 28.17 -12.14
N ALA A 196 -12.30 27.72 -11.58
CA ALA A 196 -13.49 27.40 -12.35
C ALA A 196 -14.09 28.65 -13.02
N GLN A 197 -14.08 28.65 -14.36
CA GLN A 197 -14.64 29.75 -15.16
C GLN A 197 -16.10 29.53 -15.56
N ASN A 198 -16.53 28.27 -15.69
CA ASN A 198 -17.88 27.90 -16.09
C ASN A 198 -18.76 27.64 -14.86
N THR A 199 -20.00 28.14 -14.89
CA THR A 199 -21.06 27.87 -13.89
C THR A 199 -21.27 26.38 -13.61
N ALA A 200 -21.20 25.52 -14.64
CA ALA A 200 -21.36 24.08 -14.45
C ALA A 200 -20.23 23.48 -13.58
N LEU A 201 -18.97 23.85 -13.85
CA LEU A 201 -17.82 23.39 -13.05
C LEU A 201 -17.84 24.00 -11.65
N ARG A 202 -18.28 25.25 -11.49
CA ARG A 202 -18.46 25.85 -10.16
C ARG A 202 -19.46 25.06 -9.34
N TYR A 203 -20.64 24.77 -9.90
CA TYR A 203 -21.66 23.96 -9.23
C TYR A 203 -21.10 22.58 -8.85
N LEU A 204 -20.39 21.94 -9.79
CA LEU A 204 -19.75 20.64 -9.56
C LEU A 204 -18.80 20.67 -8.36
N TYR A 205 -17.90 21.64 -8.30
CA TYR A 205 -16.90 21.74 -7.23
C TYR A 205 -17.48 22.25 -5.89
N GLU A 206 -18.52 23.07 -5.93
CA GLU A 206 -19.17 23.62 -4.72
C GLU A 206 -20.16 22.64 -4.07
N HIS A 207 -20.83 21.79 -4.86
CA HIS A 207 -21.97 20.99 -4.39
C HIS A 207 -21.73 19.49 -4.59
N GLU A 208 -21.49 19.04 -5.82
CA GLU A 208 -21.40 17.60 -6.13
C GLU A 208 -20.16 16.95 -5.52
N TYR A 209 -19.00 17.61 -5.62
CA TYR A 209 -17.75 17.07 -5.08
C TYR A 209 -17.81 16.95 -3.54
N PRO A 210 -18.15 17.99 -2.76
CA PRO A 210 -18.29 17.86 -1.32
C PRO A 210 -19.29 16.77 -0.90
N ARG A 211 -20.44 16.67 -1.59
CA ARG A 211 -21.45 15.63 -1.34
C ARG A 211 -20.87 14.22 -1.55
N THR A 212 -20.26 13.97 -2.70
CA THR A 212 -19.73 12.64 -3.04
C THR A 212 -18.52 12.26 -2.18
N LEU A 213 -17.66 13.22 -1.81
CA LEU A 213 -16.58 13.00 -0.83
C LEU A 213 -17.14 12.63 0.54
N ALA A 214 -18.19 13.31 1.02
CA ALA A 214 -18.80 13.00 2.31
C ALA A 214 -19.44 11.61 2.33
N ARG A 215 -20.21 11.27 1.29
CA ARG A 215 -20.77 9.92 1.09
C ARG A 215 -19.71 8.83 1.08
N ALA A 216 -18.58 9.06 0.40
CA ALA A 216 -17.47 8.12 0.33
C ALA A 216 -16.57 8.11 1.58
N GLY A 217 -16.85 8.95 2.59
CA GLY A 217 -16.04 9.06 3.81
C GLY A 217 -14.64 9.62 3.56
N LEU A 218 -14.46 10.47 2.55
CA LEU A 218 -13.19 11.08 2.18
C LEU A 218 -13.08 12.52 2.72
N GLU A 219 -11.97 12.80 3.38
CA GLU A 219 -11.64 14.16 3.86
C GLU A 219 -11.21 15.02 2.67
N ARG A 220 -10.44 14.43 1.76
CA ARG A 220 -9.90 15.11 0.57
C ARG A 220 -9.51 14.13 -0.52
N VAL A 221 -9.52 14.67 -1.74
CA VAL A 221 -8.87 14.11 -2.92
C VAL A 221 -8.01 15.20 -3.53
N GLU A 222 -6.75 14.91 -3.84
CA GLU A 222 -5.81 15.91 -4.37
C GLU A 222 -5.02 15.32 -5.55
N LEU A 223 -4.78 16.14 -6.57
CA LEU A 223 -3.99 15.76 -7.75
C LEU A 223 -2.53 16.16 -7.57
N ILE A 224 -1.64 15.23 -7.90
CA ILE A 224 -0.20 15.44 -7.98
C ILE A 224 0.20 15.16 -9.44
N ASP A 225 0.38 16.22 -10.23
CA ASP A 225 0.73 16.11 -11.66
C ASP A 225 2.15 15.59 -11.92
N ARG A 226 3.03 15.71 -10.92
CA ARG A 226 4.45 15.35 -10.97
C ARG A 226 4.80 14.42 -9.81
N PHE A 227 4.05 13.34 -9.68
CA PHE A 227 4.23 12.33 -8.65
C PHE A 227 5.54 11.56 -8.88
N PRO A 228 6.51 11.63 -7.95
CA PRO A 228 7.83 11.06 -8.18
C PRO A 228 7.92 9.67 -7.56
N VAL A 229 7.83 8.63 -8.39
CA VAL A 229 7.82 7.23 -7.95
C VAL A 229 9.09 6.50 -8.38
N LEU A 230 9.74 5.84 -7.42
CA LEU A 230 10.82 4.90 -7.65
C LEU A 230 10.26 3.48 -7.48
N THR A 231 10.30 2.70 -8.54
CA THR A 231 10.07 1.25 -8.46
C THR A 231 11.40 0.56 -8.60
N ALA A 232 11.75 -0.32 -7.65
CA ALA A 232 13.02 -1.01 -7.66
C ALA A 232 12.87 -2.48 -7.29
N GLN A 233 13.63 -3.36 -7.93
CA GLN A 233 13.69 -4.79 -7.67
C GLN A 233 15.10 -5.17 -7.23
N PHE A 234 15.19 -5.88 -6.11
CA PHE A 234 16.47 -6.29 -5.51
C PHE A 234 16.67 -7.81 -5.53
N GLY A 235 15.65 -8.57 -5.91
CA GLY A 235 15.76 -10.02 -6.02
C GLY A 235 14.44 -10.72 -6.26
N TYR A 236 14.39 -12.00 -5.95
CA TYR A 236 13.19 -12.83 -6.01
C TYR A 236 13.21 -13.91 -4.94
N THR A 237 12.04 -14.47 -4.63
CA THR A 237 11.91 -15.69 -3.82
C THR A 237 11.32 -16.82 -4.65
N ARG A 238 11.57 -18.07 -4.23
CA ARG A 238 10.89 -19.27 -4.71
C ARG A 238 10.26 -19.98 -3.52
N GLY A 239 9.12 -20.61 -3.70
CA GLY A 239 8.38 -21.30 -2.65
C GLY A 239 7.24 -20.46 -2.04
N PRO A 240 6.86 -20.76 -0.78
CA PRO A 240 5.79 -20.05 -0.07
C PRO A 240 6.04 -18.54 0.05
N ALA A 241 4.97 -17.75 0.11
CA ALA A 241 5.09 -16.29 0.19
C ALA A 241 5.41 -15.78 1.59
N THR A 242 5.18 -16.60 2.63
CA THR A 242 5.35 -16.26 4.04
C THR A 242 6.81 -15.91 4.35
N PRO A 243 7.07 -14.79 5.06
CA PRO A 243 8.41 -14.50 5.59
C PRO A 243 8.94 -15.65 6.44
N GLY A 244 10.20 -16.04 6.25
CA GLY A 244 10.83 -17.16 6.94
C GLY A 244 10.71 -18.51 6.21
N ASP A 245 9.66 -18.71 5.41
CA ASP A 245 9.41 -19.97 4.69
C ASP A 245 10.13 -20.04 3.32
N SER A 246 10.73 -18.93 2.88
CA SER A 246 11.41 -18.81 1.59
C SER A 246 12.71 -18.02 1.70
N ARG A 247 13.67 -18.35 0.83
CA ARG A 247 14.97 -17.65 0.75
C ARG A 247 14.96 -16.56 -0.31
N LEU A 248 15.35 -15.34 0.08
CA LEU A 248 15.58 -14.24 -0.84
C LEU A 248 16.85 -14.50 -1.68
N ARG A 249 16.70 -14.46 -3.00
CA ARG A 249 17.80 -14.49 -3.97
C ARG A 249 17.98 -13.08 -4.51
N THR A 250 19.04 -12.40 -4.07
CA THR A 250 19.35 -11.04 -4.51
C THR A 250 19.97 -11.05 -5.89
N TYR A 251 19.73 -9.99 -6.67
CA TYR A 251 20.53 -9.75 -7.87
C TYR A 251 21.95 -9.35 -7.46
N ARG A 252 22.93 -9.90 -8.16
CA ARG A 252 24.35 -9.64 -7.90
C ARG A 252 25.08 -9.43 -9.22
N ASP A 253 26.04 -8.52 -9.20
CA ASP A 253 27.00 -8.38 -10.29
C ASP A 253 28.06 -9.48 -10.19
N SER A 254 28.83 -9.65 -11.26
CA SER A 254 29.98 -10.54 -11.41
C SER A 254 31.03 -10.41 -10.30
N ASN A 255 31.16 -9.22 -9.69
CA ASN A 255 32.07 -8.96 -8.58
C ASN A 255 31.50 -9.35 -7.19
N GLY A 256 30.23 -9.79 -7.12
CA GLY A 256 29.54 -10.18 -5.90
C GLY A 256 28.70 -9.09 -5.22
N ASP A 257 28.80 -7.83 -5.69
CA ASP A 257 28.05 -6.70 -5.14
C ASP A 257 26.54 -6.83 -5.40
N TYR A 258 25.75 -6.22 -4.52
CA TYR A 258 24.29 -6.20 -4.64
C TYR A 258 23.86 -5.25 -5.75
N SER A 259 23.01 -5.74 -6.65
CA SER A 259 22.40 -4.93 -7.71
C SER A 259 20.93 -4.67 -7.41
N ILE A 260 20.50 -3.43 -7.60
CA ILE A 260 19.10 -3.04 -7.52
C ILE A 260 18.73 -2.46 -8.88
N TYR A 261 17.76 -3.09 -9.56
CA TYR A 261 17.23 -2.59 -10.82
C TYR A 261 16.06 -1.68 -10.50
N GLY A 262 16.22 -0.38 -10.74
CA GLY A 262 15.20 0.60 -10.44
C GLY A 262 14.90 1.51 -11.61
N GLU A 263 13.67 2.00 -11.63
CA GLU A 263 13.21 3.02 -12.56
C GLU A 263 12.59 4.16 -11.74
N LEU A 264 13.06 5.37 -12.02
CA LEU A 264 12.49 6.60 -11.47
C LEU A 264 11.58 7.21 -12.52
N ILE A 265 10.29 7.32 -12.21
CA ILE A 265 9.26 7.84 -13.10
C ILE A 265 8.59 9.04 -12.42
N GLN A 266 8.26 10.05 -13.22
CA GLN A 266 7.38 11.13 -12.82
C GLN A 266 6.07 11.00 -13.58
N THR A 267 4.94 10.94 -12.88
CA THR A 267 3.62 10.60 -13.43
C THR A 267 2.50 11.37 -12.72
N GLU A 268 1.25 11.16 -13.11
CA GLU A 268 0.08 11.65 -12.38
C GLU A 268 -0.28 10.70 -11.23
N ALA A 269 -0.69 11.28 -10.10
CA ALA A 269 -1.30 10.56 -9.01
C ALA A 269 -2.46 11.33 -8.37
N LEU A 270 -3.39 10.57 -7.80
CA LEU A 270 -4.44 11.09 -6.92
C LEU A 270 -4.16 10.60 -5.50
N LEU A 271 -4.08 11.53 -4.55
CA LEU A 271 -4.07 11.25 -3.12
C LEU A 271 -5.52 11.19 -2.63
N PHE A 272 -5.86 10.10 -1.94
CA PHE A 272 -7.12 9.95 -1.22
C PHE A 272 -6.82 9.84 0.26
N ARG A 273 -7.55 10.60 1.08
CA ARG A 273 -7.47 10.51 2.55
C ARG A 273 -8.86 10.35 3.15
N LEU A 274 -9.02 9.33 3.97
CA LEU A 274 -10.27 9.04 4.67
C LEU A 274 -10.53 10.09 5.75
N ARG A 275 -11.81 10.36 6.05
CA ARG A 275 -12.24 11.19 7.19
C ARG A 275 -11.93 10.46 8.51
N PRO A 276 -11.04 10.98 9.36
CA PRO A 276 -10.70 10.34 10.63
C PRO A 276 -11.93 10.10 11.52
N GLU A 277 -12.92 10.99 11.50
CA GLU A 277 -14.14 10.86 12.30
C GLU A 277 -14.99 9.68 11.84
N MET A 278 -15.13 9.49 10.53
CA MET A 278 -15.87 8.35 9.97
C MET A 278 -15.12 7.05 10.21
N LEU A 279 -13.79 7.08 10.08
CA LEU A 279 -12.94 5.92 10.36
C LEU A 279 -13.04 5.50 11.82
N LEU A 280 -13.02 6.46 12.75
CA LEU A 280 -13.15 6.19 14.18
C LEU A 280 -14.52 5.61 14.52
N ARG A 281 -15.60 6.19 13.98
CA ARG A 281 -16.96 5.63 14.15
C ARG A 281 -17.04 4.20 13.63
N TRP A 282 -16.53 3.94 12.43
CA TRP A 282 -16.53 2.60 11.86
C TRP A 282 -15.73 1.59 12.70
N LEU A 283 -14.59 1.99 13.28
CA LEU A 283 -13.82 1.13 14.18
C LEU A 283 -14.61 0.80 15.46
N ILE A 284 -15.28 1.79 16.06
CA ILE A 284 -16.12 1.62 17.25
C ILE A 284 -17.32 0.71 16.95
N ASP A 285 -18.02 0.94 15.82
CA ASP A 285 -19.14 0.11 15.37
C ASP A 285 -18.70 -1.32 15.03
N SER A 286 -17.43 -1.48 14.65
CA SER A 286 -16.77 -2.78 14.44
C SER A 286 -16.31 -3.45 15.74
N GLY A 287 -16.61 -2.87 16.91
CA GLY A 287 -16.36 -3.41 18.24
C GLY A 287 -15.01 -3.03 18.88
N GLU A 288 -14.25 -2.12 18.27
CA GLU A 288 -12.98 -1.66 18.84
C GLU A 288 -13.21 -0.66 19.98
N GLN A 289 -12.44 -0.80 21.06
CA GLN A 289 -12.52 0.08 22.22
C GLN A 289 -11.58 1.27 22.06
N ILE A 290 -12.04 2.29 21.33
CA ILE A 290 -11.29 3.53 21.09
C ILE A 290 -12.09 4.70 21.67
N THR A 291 -11.40 5.68 22.25
CA THR A 291 -12.02 6.90 22.76
C THR A 291 -12.74 7.63 21.63
N PRO A 292 -14.05 7.89 21.74
CA PRO A 292 -14.79 8.66 20.75
C PRO A 292 -14.26 10.10 20.67
N ALA A 293 -14.22 10.64 19.47
CA ALA A 293 -13.85 12.03 19.21
C ALA A 293 -14.67 12.58 18.05
N GLU A 294 -15.08 13.84 18.18
CA GLU A 294 -15.89 14.53 17.16
C GLU A 294 -15.04 15.36 16.20
N GLN A 295 -13.89 15.87 16.66
CA GLN A 295 -12.99 16.66 15.83
C GLN A 295 -12.03 15.74 15.05
N SER A 296 -11.76 16.09 13.79
CA SER A 296 -10.86 15.34 12.90
C SER A 296 -9.51 15.01 13.50
N THR A 297 -8.87 16.02 14.09
CA THR A 297 -7.53 15.90 14.65
C THR A 297 -7.54 14.95 15.86
N ASP A 298 -8.50 15.11 16.77
CA ASP A 298 -8.65 14.26 17.95
C ASP A 298 -9.01 12.81 17.56
N ALA A 299 -9.84 12.63 16.53
CA ALA A 299 -10.17 11.31 16.00
C ALA A 299 -8.95 10.63 15.38
N ALA A 300 -8.18 11.35 14.56
CA ALA A 300 -6.94 10.86 13.97
C ALA A 300 -5.92 10.44 15.05
N GLN A 301 -5.75 11.26 16.08
CA GLN A 301 -4.90 10.97 17.22
C GLN A 301 -5.37 9.75 18.01
N SER A 302 -6.69 9.65 18.28
CA SER A 302 -7.28 8.52 19.01
C SER A 302 -7.10 7.19 18.27
N ILE A 303 -7.29 7.19 16.94
CA ILE A 303 -7.03 6.01 16.11
C ILE A 303 -5.55 5.65 16.16
N LEU A 304 -4.65 6.62 15.95
CA LEU A 304 -3.22 6.36 15.92
C LEU A 304 -2.69 5.87 17.27
N ALA A 305 -3.21 6.39 18.39
CA ALA A 305 -2.89 5.91 19.74
C ALA A 305 -3.38 4.46 19.99
N ALA A 306 -4.46 4.03 19.34
CA ALA A 306 -4.99 2.68 19.43
C ALA A 306 -4.30 1.67 18.49
N MET A 307 -3.55 2.14 17.50
CA MET A 307 -2.80 1.29 16.58
C MET A 307 -1.54 0.71 17.25
N ALA A 308 -1.06 -0.41 16.70
CA ALA A 308 0.26 -0.97 16.94
C ALA A 308 1.14 -0.87 15.67
N PRO A 309 2.47 -1.05 15.78
CA PRO A 309 3.39 -1.00 14.64
C PRO A 309 2.99 -1.92 13.48
N ILE A 310 3.30 -1.52 12.24
CA ILE A 310 2.84 -2.21 11.03
C ILE A 310 3.40 -3.64 10.90
N ASP A 311 4.59 -3.89 11.43
CA ASP A 311 5.25 -5.21 11.43
C ASP A 311 4.66 -6.19 12.46
N ARG A 312 4.03 -5.66 13.53
CA ARG A 312 3.34 -6.42 14.58
C ARG A 312 1.94 -5.85 14.82
N PRO A 313 1.05 -5.89 13.82
CA PRO A 313 -0.21 -5.18 13.89
C PRO A 313 -1.14 -5.82 14.93
N ASN A 314 -1.82 -4.98 15.71
CA ASN A 314 -2.98 -5.35 16.50
C ASN A 314 -4.25 -5.32 15.61
N GLU A 315 -5.42 -5.56 16.19
CA GLU A 315 -6.66 -5.62 15.42
C GLU A 315 -7.03 -4.28 14.78
N VAL A 316 -6.87 -3.16 15.50
CA VAL A 316 -7.07 -1.80 14.96
C VAL A 316 -6.18 -1.56 13.75
N THR A 317 -4.87 -1.83 13.85
CA THR A 317 -3.94 -1.68 12.72
C THR A 317 -4.31 -2.58 11.55
N ARG A 318 -4.74 -3.82 11.80
CA ARG A 318 -5.21 -4.73 10.73
C ARG A 318 -6.43 -4.18 10.02
N LYS A 319 -7.46 -3.74 10.76
CA LYS A 319 -8.70 -3.19 10.21
C LYS A 319 -8.46 -1.92 9.41
N VAL A 320 -7.66 -0.98 9.92
CA VAL A 320 -7.29 0.26 9.20
C VAL A 320 -6.52 -0.07 7.92
N THR A 321 -5.54 -0.98 7.99
CA THR A 321 -4.76 -1.40 6.82
C THR A 321 -5.65 -2.08 5.78
N GLU A 322 -6.51 -3.01 6.20
CA GLU A 322 -7.45 -3.72 5.33
C GLU A 322 -8.44 -2.77 4.66
N LEU A 323 -8.96 -1.79 5.40
CA LEU A 323 -9.88 -0.79 4.85
C LEU A 323 -9.18 0.08 3.81
N VAL A 324 -8.05 0.72 4.15
CA VAL A 324 -7.29 1.60 3.23
C VAL A 324 -6.92 0.85 1.94
N HIS A 325 -6.48 -0.40 2.09
CA HIS A 325 -6.08 -1.24 0.97
C HIS A 325 -7.27 -1.70 0.12
N SER A 326 -8.36 -2.15 0.76
CA SER A 326 -9.59 -2.54 0.05
C SER A 326 -10.21 -1.37 -0.69
N PHE A 327 -10.18 -0.18 -0.09
CA PHE A 327 -10.67 1.06 -0.69
C PHE A 327 -9.87 1.38 -1.95
N SER A 328 -8.54 1.38 -1.85
CA SER A 328 -7.64 1.59 -2.99
C SER A 328 -7.91 0.61 -4.14
N HIS A 329 -8.09 -0.68 -3.82
CA HIS A 329 -8.41 -1.71 -4.81
C HIS A 329 -9.76 -1.48 -5.50
N ALA A 330 -10.80 -1.23 -4.71
CA ALA A 330 -12.13 -0.96 -5.23
C ALA A 330 -12.12 0.29 -6.12
N LEU A 331 -11.43 1.35 -5.68
CA LEU A 331 -11.26 2.60 -6.42
C LEU A 331 -10.51 2.38 -7.74
N ILE A 332 -9.33 1.72 -7.75
CA ILE A 332 -8.55 1.47 -8.98
C ILE A 332 -9.39 0.79 -10.06
N LYS A 333 -10.22 -0.19 -9.68
CA LYS A 333 -11.07 -0.91 -10.63
C LYS A 333 -12.09 -0.02 -11.33
N ARG A 334 -12.62 1.00 -10.65
CA ARG A 334 -13.54 1.99 -11.21
C ARG A 334 -12.80 3.13 -11.90
N ALA A 335 -11.75 3.66 -11.27
CA ALA A 335 -10.93 4.74 -11.82
C ALA A 335 -10.36 4.38 -13.20
N ALA A 336 -9.98 3.12 -13.42
CA ALA A 336 -9.59 2.61 -14.74
C ALA A 336 -10.65 2.87 -15.83
N VAL A 337 -11.94 2.72 -15.50
CA VAL A 337 -13.05 2.94 -16.42
C VAL A 337 -13.22 4.44 -16.73
N TYR A 338 -13.31 5.27 -15.68
CA TYR A 338 -13.54 6.71 -15.85
C TYR A 338 -12.33 7.47 -16.40
N ALA A 339 -11.11 7.07 -16.04
CA ALA A 339 -9.88 7.68 -16.56
C ALA A 339 -9.50 7.15 -17.96
N GLY A 340 -10.17 6.11 -18.46
CA GLY A 340 -9.80 5.45 -19.72
C GLY A 340 -8.41 4.79 -19.69
N ILE A 341 -7.97 4.34 -18.51
CA ILE A 341 -6.65 3.73 -18.28
C ILE A 341 -6.84 2.23 -18.02
N GLU A 342 -5.98 1.39 -18.58
CA GLU A 342 -6.01 -0.04 -18.26
C GLU A 342 -5.80 -0.28 -16.75
N ARG A 343 -6.54 -1.22 -16.16
CA ARG A 343 -6.41 -1.54 -14.72
C ARG A 343 -4.98 -1.89 -14.30
N SER A 344 -4.23 -2.57 -15.17
CA SER A 344 -2.83 -2.93 -14.94
C SER A 344 -1.83 -1.79 -15.20
N ALA A 345 -2.31 -0.61 -15.57
CA ALA A 345 -1.55 0.62 -15.72
C ALA A 345 -1.83 1.61 -14.56
N LEU A 346 -2.64 1.22 -13.57
CA LEU A 346 -2.80 1.93 -12.30
C LEU A 346 -2.17 1.11 -11.19
N SER A 347 -1.45 1.78 -10.30
CA SER A 347 -0.83 1.19 -9.12
C SER A 347 -1.15 2.01 -7.88
N GLU A 348 -0.97 1.40 -6.72
CA GLU A 348 -1.23 2.04 -5.43
C GLU A 348 0.04 2.24 -4.59
N LEU A 349 -0.06 3.19 -3.67
CA LEU A 349 0.81 3.29 -2.50
C LEU A 349 -0.07 3.57 -1.28
N ILE A 350 -0.28 2.56 -0.43
CA ILE A 350 -1.11 2.70 0.75
C ILE A 350 -0.32 3.23 1.95
N LEU A 351 -0.97 4.05 2.77
CA LEU A 351 -0.41 4.70 3.95
C LEU A 351 -1.41 4.58 5.13
N PRO A 352 -1.51 3.40 5.78
CA PRO A 352 -2.48 3.14 6.84
C PRO A 352 -2.41 4.12 8.02
N THR A 353 -1.21 4.51 8.49
CA THR A 353 -1.07 5.42 9.64
C THR A 353 -1.40 6.87 9.29
N ALA A 354 -1.48 7.19 7.99
CA ALA A 354 -1.96 8.47 7.48
C ALA A 354 -3.43 8.42 7.02
N PHE A 355 -4.09 7.26 7.15
CA PHE A 355 -5.44 6.98 6.65
C PHE A 355 -5.61 7.34 5.17
N SER A 356 -4.55 7.13 4.39
CA SER A 356 -4.43 7.64 3.03
C SER A 356 -3.87 6.60 2.08
N PHE A 357 -4.06 6.83 0.80
CA PHE A 357 -3.40 6.07 -0.26
C PHE A 357 -3.27 6.93 -1.52
N PHE A 358 -2.26 6.63 -2.32
CA PHE A 358 -2.12 7.18 -3.67
C PHE A 358 -2.57 6.17 -4.70
N VAL A 359 -3.26 6.63 -5.74
CA VAL A 359 -3.42 5.91 -7.01
C VAL A 359 -2.66 6.66 -8.09
N TYR A 360 -1.70 6.01 -8.73
CA TYR A 360 -0.86 6.63 -9.74
C TYR A 360 -0.83 5.81 -11.02
N ALA A 361 -0.67 6.50 -12.15
CA ALA A 361 -0.50 5.85 -13.44
C ALA A 361 0.94 5.31 -13.56
N THR A 362 1.09 4.01 -13.81
CA THR A 362 2.38 3.44 -14.18
C THR A 362 2.64 3.76 -15.65
N ALA A 363 3.61 4.63 -15.90
CA ALA A 363 3.95 5.01 -17.26
C ALA A 363 4.51 3.79 -18.00
N ARG A 364 3.80 3.32 -19.04
CA ARG A 364 4.38 2.43 -20.06
C ARG A 364 4.81 3.26 -21.26
N GLY A 365 5.87 4.05 -21.07
CA GLY A 365 6.40 4.96 -22.10
C GLY A 365 6.73 6.34 -21.56
N SER A 366 7.15 7.24 -22.45
CA SER A 366 7.64 8.59 -22.10
C SER A 366 6.53 9.65 -22.00
N PHE A 367 5.25 9.26 -21.99
CA PHE A 367 4.12 10.21 -22.04
C PHE A 367 3.06 9.90 -20.98
N VAL A 368 2.61 10.97 -20.32
CA VAL A 368 1.54 10.97 -19.31
C VAL A 368 0.29 11.53 -19.99
N LEU A 369 -0.77 10.71 -20.08
CA LEU A 369 -1.94 10.99 -20.91
C LEU A 369 -2.91 12.03 -20.32
N GLY A 370 -2.78 12.41 -19.05
CA GLY A 370 -3.72 13.34 -18.41
C GLY A 370 -5.00 12.66 -17.91
N GLY A 371 -5.05 11.32 -17.89
CA GLY A 371 -6.28 10.58 -17.60
C GLY A 371 -6.75 10.73 -16.16
N LEU A 372 -5.82 10.77 -15.21
CA LEU A 372 -6.15 10.99 -13.79
C LEU A 372 -6.48 12.46 -13.51
N GLN A 373 -5.83 13.41 -14.21
CA GLN A 373 -6.19 14.82 -14.15
C GLN A 373 -7.61 15.05 -14.70
N ALA A 374 -7.94 14.53 -15.89
CA ALA A 374 -9.28 14.67 -16.47
C ALA A 374 -10.35 14.04 -15.56
N LEU A 375 -10.06 12.87 -14.98
CA LEU A 375 -10.90 12.24 -13.97
C LEU A 375 -11.13 13.17 -12.77
N PHE A 376 -10.08 13.76 -12.23
CA PHE A 376 -10.15 14.66 -11.08
C PHE A 376 -10.93 15.94 -11.37
N GLU A 377 -10.74 16.54 -12.54
CA GLU A 377 -11.37 17.81 -12.93
C GLU A 377 -12.85 17.64 -13.31
N SER A 378 -13.28 16.51 -13.88
CA SER A 378 -14.63 16.41 -14.45
C SER A 378 -15.47 15.23 -13.95
N GLU A 379 -14.84 14.12 -13.55
CA GLU A 379 -15.53 12.82 -13.40
C GLU A 379 -15.42 12.24 -11.97
N LEU A 380 -14.77 12.95 -11.03
CA LEU A 380 -14.51 12.42 -9.68
C LEU A 380 -15.79 12.07 -8.93
N HIS A 381 -16.80 12.94 -8.97
CA HIS A 381 -18.10 12.70 -8.35
C HIS A 381 -18.77 11.41 -8.86
N MET A 382 -18.76 11.16 -10.17
CA MET A 382 -19.31 9.94 -10.75
C MET A 382 -18.54 8.70 -10.32
N LEU A 383 -17.20 8.78 -10.27
CA LEU A 383 -16.36 7.71 -9.74
C LEU A 383 -16.70 7.39 -8.28
N LEU A 384 -16.84 8.42 -7.44
CA LEU A 384 -17.10 8.24 -6.00
C LEU A 384 -18.51 7.71 -5.75
N ASP A 385 -19.52 8.22 -6.46
CA ASP A 385 -20.88 7.69 -6.38
C ASP A 385 -20.92 6.22 -6.81
N ALA A 386 -20.29 5.87 -7.95
CA ALA A 386 -20.19 4.48 -8.40
C ALA A 386 -19.43 3.59 -7.41
N LEU A 387 -18.39 4.10 -6.75
CA LEU A 387 -17.65 3.35 -5.74
C LEU A 387 -18.54 2.97 -4.55
N VAL A 388 -19.39 3.89 -4.10
CA VAL A 388 -20.28 3.69 -2.94
C VAL A 388 -21.51 2.86 -3.32
N ASP A 389 -22.13 3.15 -4.48
CA ASP A 389 -23.45 2.63 -4.86
C ASP A 389 -23.40 1.27 -5.60
N ASP A 390 -22.22 0.87 -6.10
CA ASP A 390 -22.05 -0.40 -6.83
C ASP A 390 -22.43 -1.63 -5.98
N GLU A 391 -22.81 -2.73 -6.67
CA GLU A 391 -23.00 -4.01 -6.01
C GLU A 391 -21.66 -4.53 -5.46
N HIS A 392 -21.56 -4.54 -4.13
CA HIS A 392 -20.42 -5.08 -3.42
C HIS A 392 -20.47 -6.59 -3.26
N ARG A 393 -21.43 -7.31 -3.86
CA ARG A 393 -21.46 -8.78 -3.90
C ARG A 393 -20.54 -9.31 -5.01
N CYS A 394 -20.03 -10.51 -4.83
CA CYS A 394 -19.15 -11.17 -5.79
C CYS A 394 -19.94 -12.25 -6.51
N ALA A 395 -19.71 -12.38 -7.82
CA ALA A 395 -20.27 -13.46 -8.61
C ALA A 395 -19.85 -14.87 -8.11
N LEU A 396 -18.84 -14.95 -7.25
CA LEU A 396 -18.35 -16.19 -6.63
C LEU A 396 -18.84 -16.38 -5.19
N ASP A 397 -19.78 -15.56 -4.70
CA ASP A 397 -20.40 -15.75 -3.38
C ASP A 397 -21.34 -16.98 -3.38
N PRO A 398 -21.43 -17.75 -2.27
CA PRO A 398 -20.83 -17.47 -0.95
C PRO A 398 -19.36 -17.92 -0.82
N GLY A 399 -18.82 -18.71 -1.76
CA GLY A 399 -17.47 -19.25 -1.64
C GLY A 399 -16.37 -18.19 -1.50
N CYS A 400 -16.50 -17.06 -2.19
CA CYS A 400 -15.61 -15.92 -2.00
C CYS A 400 -15.76 -15.30 -0.61
N GLU A 401 -16.98 -15.13 -0.12
CA GLU A 401 -17.28 -14.57 1.20
C GLU A 401 -16.71 -15.42 2.34
N ASP A 402 -16.89 -16.74 2.27
CA ASP A 402 -16.42 -17.71 3.27
C ASP A 402 -14.88 -17.82 3.30
N THR A 403 -14.20 -17.40 2.23
CA THR A 403 -12.74 -17.46 2.08
C THR A 403 -12.09 -16.08 2.22
N GLY A 404 -12.70 -15.17 3.00
CA GLY A 404 -12.15 -13.85 3.33
C GLY A 404 -12.69 -12.67 2.52
N ALA A 405 -13.72 -12.89 1.68
CA ALA A 405 -14.44 -11.85 0.94
C ALA A 405 -13.61 -11.03 -0.07
N ALA A 406 -12.43 -11.49 -0.46
CA ALA A 406 -11.59 -10.92 -1.51
C ALA A 406 -11.11 -12.01 -2.48
N CYS A 407 -11.22 -11.75 -3.80
CA CYS A 407 -10.75 -12.68 -4.83
C CYS A 407 -10.38 -11.97 -6.13
N ALA A 408 -9.93 -12.75 -7.12
CA ALA A 408 -9.57 -12.30 -8.47
C ALA A 408 -10.68 -11.53 -9.19
N VAL A 409 -11.94 -11.88 -8.93
CA VAL A 409 -13.10 -11.24 -9.57
C VAL A 409 -13.41 -9.90 -8.93
N CYS A 410 -13.47 -9.84 -7.60
CA CYS A 410 -13.97 -8.65 -6.91
C CYS A 410 -12.89 -7.62 -6.55
N LEU A 411 -11.88 -7.94 -5.76
CA LEU A 411 -10.92 -6.96 -5.23
C LEU A 411 -9.50 -7.11 -5.76
N HIS A 412 -9.04 -8.30 -6.13
CA HIS A 412 -7.61 -8.44 -6.45
C HIS A 412 -7.23 -7.60 -7.68
N LEU A 413 -6.04 -7.01 -7.60
CA LEU A 413 -5.33 -6.35 -8.69
C LEU A 413 -4.17 -7.21 -9.16
N GLY A 414 -3.61 -6.87 -10.32
CA GLY A 414 -2.38 -7.48 -10.81
C GLY A 414 -1.22 -7.21 -9.86
N GLU A 415 -0.24 -8.12 -9.84
CA GLU A 415 0.98 -7.99 -9.03
C GLU A 415 1.70 -6.62 -9.14
N PRO A 416 1.89 -6.01 -10.33
CA PRO A 416 2.57 -4.71 -10.41
C PRO A 416 1.76 -3.54 -9.81
N SER A 417 0.46 -3.73 -9.58
CA SER A 417 -0.44 -2.70 -9.07
C SER A 417 -0.51 -2.68 -7.54
N CYS A 418 -0.27 -3.81 -6.88
CA CYS A 418 -0.45 -3.99 -5.44
C CYS A 418 0.85 -4.49 -4.78
N SER A 419 1.50 -3.62 -4.00
CA SER A 419 2.75 -3.94 -3.29
C SER A 419 2.56 -4.93 -2.12
N MET A 420 1.34 -5.03 -1.59
CA MET A 420 0.96 -5.96 -0.53
C MET A 420 0.52 -7.33 -1.06
N PHE A 421 0.64 -7.61 -2.36
CA PHE A 421 0.32 -8.90 -2.97
C PHE A 421 -1.12 -9.38 -2.70
N ASN A 422 -2.09 -8.46 -2.72
CA ASN A 422 -3.50 -8.74 -2.43
C ASN A 422 -3.73 -9.38 -1.05
N THR A 423 -2.88 -9.08 -0.06
CA THR A 423 -3.09 -9.47 1.35
C THR A 423 -3.80 -8.36 2.12
N ALA A 424 -4.48 -8.67 3.22
CA ALA A 424 -5.28 -7.67 3.96
C ALA A 424 -6.30 -6.95 3.06
N LEU A 425 -7.22 -7.72 2.48
CA LEU A 425 -8.30 -7.23 1.63
C LEU A 425 -9.61 -7.89 2.04
N SER A 426 -10.68 -7.11 2.10
CA SER A 426 -12.02 -7.63 2.34
C SER A 426 -13.07 -6.62 1.86
N ARG A 427 -14.05 -7.10 1.08
CA ARG A 427 -15.21 -6.26 0.71
C ARG A 427 -16.05 -5.90 1.93
N LYS A 428 -16.02 -6.71 2.98
CA LYS A 428 -16.76 -6.46 4.23
C LYS A 428 -16.25 -5.23 4.97
N ALA A 429 -14.99 -4.84 4.76
CA ALA A 429 -14.48 -3.58 5.27
C ALA A 429 -15.13 -2.37 4.57
N LEU A 430 -15.55 -2.53 3.31
CA LEU A 430 -16.15 -1.46 2.51
C LEU A 430 -17.67 -1.38 2.68
N ALA A 431 -18.38 -2.49 2.51
CA ALA A 431 -19.84 -2.53 2.55
C ALA A 431 -20.36 -3.91 2.98
N GLY A 432 -21.64 -3.99 3.32
CA GLY A 432 -22.34 -5.24 3.68
C GLY A 432 -23.13 -5.14 4.99
N GLY A 433 -23.61 -3.95 5.33
CA GLY A 433 -24.41 -3.62 6.52
C GLY A 433 -23.59 -3.12 7.72
N ARG A 434 -22.27 -3.31 7.71
CA ARG A 434 -21.32 -2.82 8.74
C ARG A 434 -19.98 -2.36 8.13
N GLY A 435 -19.94 -2.19 6.81
CA GLY A 435 -18.76 -1.68 6.12
C GLY A 435 -18.63 -0.17 6.30
N PHE A 436 -17.48 0.37 5.91
CA PHE A 436 -17.18 1.79 6.02
C PHE A 436 -18.20 2.67 5.28
N PHE A 437 -18.63 2.27 4.08
CA PHE A 437 -19.64 3.02 3.30
C PHE A 437 -21.04 2.98 3.92
N ASP A 438 -21.36 1.94 4.70
CA ASP A 438 -22.63 1.86 5.43
C ASP A 438 -22.65 2.90 6.57
N VAL A 439 -21.51 3.13 7.23
CA VAL A 439 -21.37 4.13 8.31
C VAL A 439 -21.39 5.56 7.75
N THR A 440 -20.70 5.81 6.64
CA THR A 440 -20.62 7.15 6.04
C THR A 440 -21.95 7.58 5.42
N SER A 441 -22.65 6.66 4.75
CA SER A 441 -23.97 6.96 4.15
C SER A 441 -25.07 7.18 5.20
N ALA A 442 -25.03 6.45 6.33
CA ALA A 442 -25.98 6.66 7.43
C ALA A 442 -25.83 8.04 8.09
N SER A 443 -24.60 8.57 8.15
CA SER A 443 -24.31 9.90 8.72
C SER A 443 -24.80 11.06 7.85
N GLU A 444 -25.04 10.85 6.54
CA GLU A 444 -25.59 11.87 5.63
C GLU A 444 -27.13 11.88 5.63
N ALA A 445 -27.76 10.79 6.04
CA ALA A 445 -29.22 10.69 6.14
C ALA A 445 -29.80 11.25 7.45
N SER A 446 -28.93 11.56 8.42
CA SER A 446 -29.27 12.13 9.74
C SER A 446 -28.89 13.60 9.79
#